data_AF-A0A7W0FE48-F1
#
_entry.id   AF-A0A7W0FE48-F1
#
_cell.length_a   1.000
_cell.length_b   1.000
_cell.length_c   1.000
_cell.angle_alpha   90.00
_cell.angle_beta   90.00
_cell.angle_gamma   90.00
#
_symmetry.space_group_name_H-M   'P 1'
#
loop_
_entity.id
_entity.type
_entity.pdbx_description
1 polymer ?
#
loop_
_entity_poly.entity_id
_entity_poly.type
_entity_poly.pdbx_seq_one_letter_code
_entity_poly.pdbx_strand_id
1 'polypeptide(L)' 'METETVDFLIIGSGVAGLRAAIELAPHGNVLVATKDMPTESSTEYAQGGIAVALS' A
#
# COMPACT_ATOMS: atom_id res chain seq x y z
N MET A 1 1.85 -13.90 23.30
CA MET A 1 1.59 -12.82 22.32
C MET A 1 2.55 -13.07 21.18
N GLU A 2 2.05 -13.22 19.97
CA GLU A 2 2.88 -13.50 18.80
C GLU A 2 3.37 -12.18 18.21
N THR A 3 4.64 -12.13 17.80
CA THR A 3 5.30 -10.93 17.29
C THR A 3 5.90 -11.24 15.93
N GLU A 4 5.51 -10.49 14.90
CA GLU A 4 6.18 -10.51 13.60
C GLU A 4 7.25 -9.42 13.53
N THR A 5 8.42 -9.76 12.99
CA THR A 5 9.48 -8.80 12.67
C THR A 5 9.54 -8.63 11.17
N VAL A 6 9.53 -7.39 10.71
CA VAL A 6 9.64 -7.01 9.30
C VAL A 6 10.55 -5.80 9.15
N ASP A 7 11.11 -5.63 7.96
CA ASP A 7 11.96 -4.49 7.65
C ASP A 7 11.12 -3.22 7.45
N PHE A 8 9.92 -3.37 6.91
CA PHE A 8 8.98 -2.27 6.66
C PHE A 8 7.55 -2.63 7.07
N LEU A 9 6.93 -1.76 7.86
CA LEU A 9 5.50 -1.83 8.20
C LEU A 9 4.75 -0.69 7.51
N ILE A 10 3.75 -1.04 6.71
CA ILE A 10 2.83 -0.09 6.06
C ILE A 10 1.45 -0.28 6.66
N ILE A 11 0.86 0.80 7.16
CA ILE A 11 -0.52 0.81 7.68
C ILE A 11 -1.41 1.48 6.64
N GLY A 12 -2.25 0.68 5.98
CA GLY A 12 -3.19 1.10 4.95
C GLY A 12 -2.86 0.54 3.56
N SER A 13 -3.86 -0.05 2.91
CA SER A 13 -3.77 -0.66 1.58
C SER A 13 -4.24 0.25 0.43
N GLY A 14 -4.32 1.56 0.65
CA GLY A 14 -4.62 2.51 -0.43
C GLY A 14 -3.47 2.59 -1.46
N VAL A 15 -3.68 3.33 -2.56
CA VAL A 15 -2.71 3.42 -3.66
C VAL A 15 -1.30 3.80 -3.19
N ALA A 16 -1.18 4.71 -2.22
CA ALA A 16 0.11 5.16 -1.71
C ALA A 16 0.83 4.04 -0.94
N GLY A 17 0.11 3.30 -0.08
CA GLY A 17 0.67 2.21 0.71
C GLY A 17 1.11 1.04 -0.17
N LEU A 18 0.25 0.61 -1.10
CA LEU A 18 0.61 -0.46 -2.03
C LEU A 18 1.72 -0.05 -3.00
N ARG A 19 1.75 1.21 -3.44
CA ARG A 19 2.86 1.71 -4.26
C ARG A 19 4.18 1.70 -3.51
N ALA A 20 4.18 2.12 -2.24
CA ALA A 20 5.37 2.03 -1.39
C ALA A 20 5.78 0.57 -1.14
N ALA A 21 4.83 -0.34 -0.93
CA ALA A 21 5.12 -1.76 -0.73
C ALA A 21 5.85 -2.38 -1.93
N ILE A 22 5.41 -2.05 -3.15
CA ILE A 22 6.05 -2.51 -4.40
C ILE A 22 7.50 -2.00 -4.49
N GLU A 23 7.73 -0.72 -4.16
CA GLU A 23 9.07 -0.13 -4.19
C GLU A 23 9.99 -0.72 -3.12
N LEU A 24 9.46 -1.06 -1.95
CA LEU A 24 10.24 -1.56 -0.81
C LEU A 24 10.48 -3.08 -0.86
N ALA A 25 9.66 -3.85 -1.57
CA ALA A 25 9.78 -5.31 -1.64
C ALA A 25 11.17 -5.84 -2.06
N PRO A 26 11.91 -5.20 -2.99
CA PRO A 26 13.28 -5.59 -3.30
C PRO A 26 14.30 -5.32 -2.18
N HIS A 27 13.95 -4.49 -1.19
CA HIS A 27 14.85 -4.02 -0.14
C HIS A 27 14.62 -4.71 1.22
N GLY A 28 13.57 -5.51 1.36
CA GLY A 28 13.27 -6.23 2.59
C GLY A 28 11.84 -6.77 2.65
N ASN A 29 11.51 -7.41 3.77
CA ASN A 29 10.17 -7.90 4.04
C ASN A 29 9.24 -6.75 4.38
N VAL A 30 8.14 -6.65 3.64
CA VAL A 30 7.12 -5.61 3.83
C VAL A 30 5.84 -6.25 4.37
N LEU A 31 5.38 -5.79 5.53
CA LEU A 31 4.05 -6.11 6.04
C LEU A 31 3.10 -4.95 5.73
N VAL A 32 2.03 -5.22 4.99
CA VAL A 32 0.93 -4.26 4.78
C VAL A 32 -0.22 -4.66 5.68
N ALA A 33 -0.48 -3.86 6.71
CA ALA A 33 -1.63 -4.02 7.59
C ALA A 33 -2.77 -3.09 7.12
N THR A 34 -3.95 -3.65 6.88
CA THR A 34 -5.13 -2.87 6.52
C THR A 34 -6.36 -3.36 7.29
N LYS A 35 -7.37 -2.50 7.38
CA LYS A 35 -8.55 -2.74 8.21
C LYS A 35 -9.45 -3.85 7.65
N ASP A 36 -9.46 -4.02 6.34
CA ASP A 36 -10.34 -4.93 5.61
C ASP A 36 -9.58 -5.46 4.37
N MET A 37 -10.27 -5.88 3.32
CA MET A 37 -9.65 -6.29 2.07
C MET A 37 -8.78 -5.16 1.48
N PRO A 38 -7.63 -5.49 0.85
CA PRO A 38 -6.77 -4.48 0.23
C PRO A 38 -7.48 -3.56 -0.77
N THR A 39 -8.47 -4.11 -1.48
CA THR A 39 -9.34 -3.41 -2.45
C THR A 39 -10.38 -2.52 -1.80
N GLU A 40 -10.66 -2.67 -0.51
CA GLU A 40 -11.58 -1.81 0.24
C GLU A 40 -10.82 -0.55 0.69
N SER A 41 -10.54 0.34 -0.26
CA SER A 41 -9.82 1.60 -0.02
C SER A 41 -10.51 2.77 -0.72
N SER A 42 -10.40 3.98 -0.13
CA SER A 42 -10.97 5.18 -0.75
C SER A 42 -10.40 5.47 -2.15
N THR A 43 -9.19 4.98 -2.46
CA THR A 43 -8.62 5.15 -3.80
C THR A 43 -9.29 4.24 -4.82
N GLU A 44 -9.73 3.04 -4.44
CA GLU A 44 -10.47 2.13 -5.33
C GLU A 44 -11.77 2.77 -5.82
N TYR A 45 -12.44 3.55 -4.95
CA TYR A 45 -13.68 4.24 -5.26
C TYR A 45 -13.52 5.58 -6.01
N ALA A 46 -12.30 5.98 -6.39
CA ALA A 46 -12.07 7.27 -7.03
C ALA A 46 -12.67 7.32 -8.45
N GLN A 47 -13.57 8.27 -8.71
CA GLN A 47 -14.32 8.38 -9.98
C GLN A 47 -13.81 9.47 -10.92
N GLY A 48 -12.94 10.37 -10.44
CA GLY A 48 -12.46 11.49 -11.24
C GLY A 48 -11.44 11.05 -12.29
N GLY A 49 -10.24 10.69 -11.84
CA GLY A 49 -9.12 10.32 -12.69
C GLY A 49 -7.79 10.79 -12.10
N ILE A 50 -6.68 10.37 -12.71
CA ILE A 50 -5.33 10.78 -12.32
C ILE A 50 -4.83 11.81 -13.34
N ALA A 51 -4.50 13.01 -12.87
CA ALA A 51 -3.86 14.03 -13.71
C ALA A 51 -2.37 13.74 -13.85
N VAL A 52 -1.86 13.66 -15.08
CA VAL A 52 -0.45 13.44 -15.38
C VAL A 52 -0.04 14.22 -16.63
N ALA A 53 1.15 14.84 -16.61
CA ALA A 53 1.77 15.41 -17.81
C ALA A 53 2.55 14.31 -18.53
N LEU A 54 2.20 14.01 -19.78
CA LEU A 54 2.91 13.04 -20.61
C LEU A 54 4.05 13.74 -21.37
N SER A 55 5.20 13.09 -21.44
CA SER A 55 6.39 13.54 -22.17
C SER A 55 6.81 12.52 -23.21
#